data_AF-A0A916I562-F1
#
_entry.id   AF-A0A916I562-F1
#
_cell.length_a   1.000
_cell.length_b   1.000
_cell.length_c   1.000
_cell.angle_alpha   90.00
_cell.angle_beta   90.00
_cell.angle_gamma   90.00
#
_symmetry.space_group_name_H-M   'P 1'
#
loop_
_entity.id
_entity.type
_entity.pdbx_description
1 polymer ?
#
loop_
_entity_poly.entity_id
_entity_poly.type
_entity_poly.pdbx_seq_one_letter_code
_entity_poly.pdbx_strand_id
1 'polypeptide(L)'
;MRIRKPLSVGLVTTLSLILVSCGGTSTPMPVTQPTAESSLTEQQTATLSSLEKVDDYPLYTMHYYGSSADGISFSTDSNPSSIWGCSLFAAMGGEDKFYGRNFDWEMSPALLLFNHPTDGYDSVSMVDIAYLIGNNADALTDLPIEQRLALLDAPALPFDGMNERGLAVGMAAVPSAEMKIDPANETIDSLMVIRKMLDQAEDVDEAVAILRSYNIEWGSGPPLHYLIADRSGRAVLAEFYQGELRLLPNDQPWHLATNFLRSAVSGSPNGQCSRYDRLEQGLSSVGGEINSTDAMDLLSEVSQPSTQWSVVYGINTGDVIVSMGRQYDKIHEFNIIQSNQASTAAPTADSELSAYAFPESIDPTAKYLFYLHGRIVEDQGIHAVSPDFGEYQHMAILEKFSSHGFAVISERRPKNADSMKSAERVVGQVKALLDAGVPAKNITVVGASKGAAITIEVSHLLENEEVNFVIMSICYPDTVAEFMRNGTSLYGNVLSVYDFADTEYAGSCKKLFEYSEGRGLARHDEIMLQVGTGHGILYQPLDEWVIPVVEWAN
;
A
#
# COMPACT_ATOMS: atom_id res chain seq x y z
N MET A 1 -68.90 -51.89 -0.79
CA MET A 1 -67.60 -51.74 -1.48
C MET A 1 -67.24 -50.24 -1.42
N ARG A 2 -66.07 -49.93 -0.83
CA ARG A 2 -65.33 -48.64 -0.71
C ARG A 2 -65.74 -47.54 -1.72
N ILE A 3 -65.85 -46.23 -1.47
CA ILE A 3 -65.33 -45.24 -0.47
C ILE A 3 -66.26 -44.00 -0.48
N ARG A 4 -66.37 -43.29 0.66
CA ARG A 4 -67.12 -42.03 0.85
C ARG A 4 -66.25 -40.77 0.62
N LYS A 5 -66.84 -39.71 0.06
CA LYS A 5 -66.74 -38.29 0.51
C LYS A 5 -67.96 -37.47 -0.02
N PRO A 6 -68.71 -36.74 0.83
CA PRO A 6 -69.64 -35.68 0.43
C PRO A 6 -69.02 -34.28 0.69
N LEU A 7 -69.14 -33.32 -0.23
CA LEU A 7 -70.22 -32.34 -0.45
C LEU A 7 -70.26 -31.19 0.57
N SER A 8 -69.88 -30.02 0.02
CA SER A 8 -70.23 -28.66 0.40
C SER A 8 -71.75 -28.42 0.43
N VAL A 9 -72.22 -27.48 1.27
CA VAL A 9 -73.25 -26.44 0.99
C VAL A 9 -73.33 -25.51 2.23
N GLY A 10 -73.53 -24.20 2.03
CA GLY A 10 -74.03 -23.31 3.08
C GLY A 10 -73.96 -21.81 2.74
N LEU A 11 -74.91 -21.32 1.95
CA LEU A 11 -75.25 -19.91 1.71
C LEU A 11 -76.23 -19.42 2.79
N VAL A 12 -76.34 -18.09 3.06
CA VAL A 12 -77.60 -17.29 3.13
C VAL A 12 -77.50 -15.94 3.91
N THR A 13 -77.83 -14.83 3.19
CA THR A 13 -78.49 -13.52 3.53
C THR A 13 -77.84 -12.46 4.46
N THR A 14 -77.52 -11.20 4.02
CA THR A 14 -78.33 -9.95 3.73
C THR A 14 -78.95 -9.26 4.98
N LEU A 15 -79.04 -7.94 5.25
CA LEU A 15 -78.79 -6.62 4.59
C LEU A 15 -78.92 -5.48 5.65
N SER A 16 -78.36 -4.27 5.37
CA SER A 16 -78.76 -2.91 5.86
C SER A 16 -77.99 -2.33 7.08
N LEU A 17 -77.62 -1.05 7.23
CA LEU A 17 -77.80 0.21 6.47
C LEU A 17 -76.77 1.28 6.97
N ILE A 18 -76.14 2.01 6.04
CA ILE A 18 -75.69 3.43 6.01
C ILE A 18 -75.36 4.20 7.33
N LEU A 19 -74.13 4.75 7.41
CA LEU A 19 -73.84 6.17 7.69
C LEU A 19 -72.38 6.54 7.35
N VAL A 20 -72.19 7.77 6.90
CA VAL A 20 -71.04 8.30 6.16
C VAL A 20 -70.03 9.01 7.08
N SER A 21 -68.75 8.85 6.74
CA SER A 21 -67.62 9.80 6.90
C SER A 21 -66.75 9.82 8.17
N CYS A 22 -65.45 9.68 7.87
CA CYS A 22 -64.21 10.10 8.55
C CYS A 22 -63.56 9.15 9.58
N GLY A 23 -62.49 8.47 9.14
CA GLY A 23 -61.49 7.88 10.02
C GLY A 23 -60.53 6.92 9.30
N GLY A 24 -59.28 7.36 9.10
CA GLY A 24 -58.05 6.57 9.04
C GLY A 24 -58.00 5.30 8.19
N THR A 25 -57.36 5.37 7.03
CA THR A 25 -56.85 4.18 6.32
C THR A 25 -55.57 3.67 6.99
N SER A 26 -55.65 2.55 7.71
CA SER A 26 -54.47 1.72 8.02
C SER A 26 -54.31 0.65 6.94
N THR A 27 -53.29 0.81 6.11
CA THR A 27 -52.81 -0.22 5.19
C THR A 27 -52.02 -1.28 5.98
N PRO A 28 -52.08 -2.57 5.59
CA PRO A 28 -51.30 -3.62 6.23
C PRO A 28 -49.82 -3.46 5.88
N MET A 29 -48.95 -3.53 6.89
CA MET A 29 -47.51 -3.45 6.69
C MET A 29 -47.00 -4.64 5.87
N PRO A 30 -46.13 -4.41 4.86
CA PRO A 30 -45.42 -5.49 4.21
C PRO A 30 -44.41 -6.08 5.19
N VAL A 31 -44.33 -7.41 5.20
CA VAL A 31 -43.21 -8.14 5.80
C VAL A 31 -41.95 -7.73 5.05
N THR A 32 -41.14 -6.89 5.66
CA THR A 32 -39.79 -6.57 5.19
C THR A 32 -38.91 -7.80 5.34
N GLN A 33 -38.57 -8.44 4.22
CA GLN A 33 -37.33 -9.22 4.16
C GLN A 33 -36.15 -8.26 4.37
N PRO A 34 -35.14 -8.60 5.19
CA PRO A 34 -33.95 -7.79 5.29
C PRO A 34 -33.12 -8.01 4.02
N THR A 35 -33.24 -7.12 3.05
CA THR A 35 -32.20 -6.89 2.04
C THR A 35 -31.16 -5.99 2.70
N ALA A 36 -30.21 -6.59 3.40
CA ALA A 36 -28.95 -5.94 3.72
C ALA A 36 -27.96 -6.33 2.61
N GLU A 37 -27.97 -5.57 1.51
CA GLU A 37 -26.74 -5.43 0.73
C GLU A 37 -25.78 -4.65 1.64
N SER A 38 -24.90 -5.36 2.34
CA SER A 38 -23.87 -4.70 3.14
C SER A 38 -22.88 -4.07 2.16
N SER A 39 -22.96 -2.75 2.00
CA SER A 39 -21.91 -1.98 1.35
C SER A 39 -20.58 -2.22 2.06
N LEU A 40 -19.53 -2.51 1.29
CA LEU A 40 -18.15 -2.63 1.82
C LEU A 40 -17.77 -1.37 2.59
N THR A 41 -16.98 -1.51 3.66
CA THR A 41 -16.40 -0.35 4.34
C THR A 41 -15.38 0.34 3.43
N GLU A 42 -15.02 1.58 3.75
CA GLU A 42 -13.96 2.30 3.02
C GLU A 42 -12.62 1.55 3.07
N GLN A 43 -12.27 0.98 4.23
CA GLN A 43 -11.07 0.15 4.40
C GLN A 43 -11.12 -1.14 3.59
N GLN A 44 -12.25 -1.88 3.60
CA GLN A 44 -12.40 -3.08 2.79
C GLN A 44 -12.34 -2.76 1.29
N THR A 45 -12.94 -1.64 0.88
CA THR A 45 -12.89 -1.16 -0.50
C THR A 45 -11.45 -0.80 -0.89
N ALA A 46 -10.73 -0.06 -0.04
CA ALA A 46 -9.33 0.28 -0.26
C ALA A 46 -8.45 -0.97 -0.36
N THR A 47 -8.64 -1.93 0.55
CA THR A 47 -7.91 -3.20 0.55
C THR A 47 -8.09 -3.94 -0.77
N LEU A 48 -9.33 -4.23 -1.17
CA LEU A 48 -9.59 -5.00 -2.39
C LEU A 48 -9.25 -4.24 -3.69
N SER A 49 -9.31 -2.91 -3.65
CA SER A 49 -8.94 -2.05 -4.80
C SER A 49 -7.42 -1.94 -4.98
N SER A 50 -6.63 -2.24 -3.95
CA SER A 50 -5.16 -2.22 -4.02
C SER A 50 -4.55 -3.49 -4.64
N LEU A 51 -5.39 -4.47 -5.01
CA LEU A 51 -4.93 -5.71 -5.60
C LEU A 51 -4.34 -5.47 -6.99
N GLU A 52 -3.08 -5.85 -7.18
CA GLU A 52 -2.36 -5.74 -8.44
C GLU A 52 -1.71 -7.06 -8.82
N LYS A 53 -1.68 -7.39 -10.12
CA LYS A 53 -0.97 -8.56 -10.64
C LYS A 53 0.45 -8.13 -11.01
N VAL A 54 1.45 -8.83 -10.49
CA VAL A 54 2.87 -8.52 -10.68
C VAL A 54 3.59 -9.58 -11.53
N ASP A 55 3.13 -10.83 -11.48
CA ASP A 55 3.66 -11.91 -12.32
C ASP A 55 2.56 -12.80 -12.90
N ASP A 56 2.82 -13.37 -14.08
CA ASP A 56 1.98 -14.36 -14.74
C ASP A 56 2.11 -15.76 -14.13
N TYR A 57 3.25 -16.08 -13.50
CA TYR A 57 3.28 -17.16 -12.51
C TYR A 57 2.67 -16.60 -11.23
N PRO A 58 1.36 -16.84 -10.97
CA PRO A 58 0.50 -15.80 -10.41
C PRO A 58 1.05 -15.23 -9.11
N LEU A 59 1.52 -13.99 -9.17
CA LEU A 59 1.92 -13.19 -8.03
C LEU A 59 1.09 -11.91 -8.04
N TYR A 60 0.44 -11.66 -6.93
CA TYR A 60 -0.30 -10.44 -6.67
C TYR A 60 0.35 -9.64 -5.54
N THR A 61 0.08 -8.35 -5.48
CA THR A 61 0.31 -7.50 -4.31
C THR A 61 -1.02 -6.95 -3.83
N MET A 62 -1.16 -6.73 -2.51
CA MET A 62 -2.34 -6.06 -1.93
C MET A 62 -1.93 -5.38 -0.63
N HIS A 63 -2.46 -4.18 -0.40
CA HIS A 63 -2.36 -3.46 0.86
C HIS A 63 -3.62 -3.70 1.68
N TYR A 64 -3.47 -4.25 2.88
CA TYR A 64 -4.56 -4.50 3.81
C TYR A 64 -4.67 -3.37 4.83
N TYR A 65 -5.83 -2.76 4.92
CA TYR A 65 -6.14 -1.71 5.88
C TYR A 65 -7.19 -2.18 6.89
N GLY A 66 -6.91 -1.96 8.18
CA GLY A 66 -7.81 -2.28 9.27
C GLY A 66 -7.21 -3.27 10.27
N SER A 67 -7.94 -3.56 11.35
CA SER A 67 -7.52 -4.58 12.32
C SER A 67 -7.43 -5.94 11.62
N SER A 68 -6.26 -6.57 11.64
CA SER A 68 -6.10 -7.93 11.12
C SER A 68 -7.07 -8.85 11.86
N ALA A 69 -7.86 -9.62 11.10
CA ALA A 69 -9.03 -10.32 11.61
C ALA A 69 -8.73 -11.17 12.86
N ASP A 70 -9.63 -11.12 13.85
CA ASP A 70 -9.69 -12.12 14.91
C ASP A 70 -10.26 -13.42 14.35
N GLY A 71 -9.39 -14.37 14.05
CA GLY A 71 -9.68 -15.81 13.97
C GLY A 71 -10.67 -16.22 12.89
N ILE A 72 -10.15 -16.56 11.71
CA ILE A 72 -10.87 -17.38 10.73
C ILE A 72 -10.31 -18.79 10.83
N SER A 73 -11.17 -19.75 11.20
CA SER A 73 -10.82 -21.17 11.16
C SER A 73 -11.00 -21.68 9.74
N PHE A 74 -9.89 -21.97 9.05
CA PHE A 74 -9.92 -22.54 7.71
C PHE A 74 -10.02 -24.07 7.81
N SER A 75 -11.12 -24.62 7.29
CA SER A 75 -11.21 -26.05 7.00
C SER A 75 -10.73 -26.27 5.58
N THR A 76 -9.54 -26.84 5.41
CA THR A 76 -9.03 -27.23 4.10
C THR A 76 -9.19 -28.73 3.96
N ASP A 77 -9.94 -29.19 2.97
CA ASP A 77 -9.88 -30.57 2.52
C ASP A 77 -8.61 -30.74 1.68
N SER A 78 -7.44 -30.71 2.32
CA SER A 78 -6.17 -31.00 1.66
C SER A 78 -5.88 -32.51 1.74
N ASN A 79 -5.67 -33.11 0.57
CA ASN A 79 -5.31 -34.52 0.44
C ASN A 79 -3.79 -34.63 0.67
N PRO A 80 -3.30 -35.45 1.61
CA PRO A 80 -1.89 -35.46 2.00
C PRO A 80 -1.02 -36.20 0.97
N SER A 81 -0.87 -35.66 -0.24
CA SER A 81 0.06 -36.18 -1.25
C SER A 81 1.45 -35.53 -1.15
N SER A 82 2.23 -36.03 -0.19
CA SER A 82 3.68 -36.32 -0.20
C SER A 82 4.74 -35.36 -0.79
N ILE A 83 4.51 -34.07 -1.05
CA ILE A 83 5.60 -33.16 -1.48
C ILE A 83 5.66 -31.93 -0.58
N TRP A 84 6.36 -32.07 0.56
CA TRP A 84 6.63 -30.98 1.50
C TRP A 84 8.12 -30.65 1.42
N GLY A 85 8.47 -29.44 0.99
CA GLY A 85 9.84 -29.14 0.58
C GLY A 85 10.46 -27.83 1.04
N CYS A 86 9.88 -27.08 1.99
CA CYS A 86 10.39 -25.75 2.32
C CYS A 86 11.87 -25.73 2.79
N SER A 87 12.60 -24.68 2.40
CA SER A 87 13.96 -24.36 2.86
C SER A 87 13.95 -22.98 3.50
N LEU A 88 14.62 -22.80 4.64
CA LEU A 88 14.66 -21.55 5.40
C LEU A 88 16.10 -21.24 5.81
N PHE A 89 16.52 -19.98 5.74
CA PHE A 89 17.74 -19.53 6.40
C PHE A 89 17.66 -18.07 6.89
N ALA A 90 18.55 -17.75 7.81
CA ALA A 90 18.88 -16.41 8.28
C ALA A 90 20.39 -16.24 8.16
N ALA A 91 20.86 -15.17 7.51
CA ALA A 91 22.26 -14.82 7.34
C ALA A 91 22.54 -13.48 8.02
N MET A 92 23.43 -13.50 9.00
CA MET A 92 23.64 -12.44 9.99
C MET A 92 25.11 -12.02 10.12
N GLY A 93 25.99 -12.52 9.24
CA GLY A 93 27.42 -12.21 9.28
C GLY A 93 27.76 -10.85 8.71
N GLY A 94 26.97 -10.36 7.76
CA GLY A 94 27.18 -9.09 7.05
C GLY A 94 26.70 -7.86 7.80
N GLU A 95 26.98 -6.68 7.21
CA GLU A 95 26.37 -5.41 7.62
C GLU A 95 24.85 -5.46 7.45
N ASP A 96 24.43 -5.90 6.26
CA ASP A 96 23.05 -6.26 5.97
C ASP A 96 22.74 -7.69 6.39
N LYS A 97 21.50 -7.87 6.86
CA LYS A 97 20.99 -9.12 7.41
C LYS A 97 19.87 -9.64 6.55
N PHE A 98 19.92 -10.91 6.18
CA PHE A 98 18.97 -11.50 5.23
C PHE A 98 18.26 -12.71 5.81
N TYR A 99 16.98 -12.85 5.48
CA TYR A 99 16.19 -14.05 5.74
C TYR A 99 15.69 -14.61 4.41
N GLY A 100 15.93 -15.89 4.13
CA GLY A 100 15.56 -16.54 2.87
C GLY A 100 14.59 -17.70 3.06
N ARG A 101 13.64 -17.85 2.14
CA ARG A 101 12.73 -19.01 2.10
C ARG A 101 12.41 -19.48 0.68
N ASN A 102 12.42 -20.79 0.49
CA ASN A 102 11.68 -21.45 -0.60
C ASN A 102 10.38 -22.03 -0.07
N PHE A 103 9.28 -21.77 -0.77
CA PHE A 103 8.00 -22.45 -0.55
C PHE A 103 7.78 -23.51 -1.62
N ASP A 104 7.73 -24.76 -1.18
CA ASP A 104 7.61 -25.91 -2.06
C ASP A 104 6.28 -26.60 -1.81
N TRP A 105 5.39 -26.49 -2.80
CA TRP A 105 4.02 -26.96 -2.72
C TRP A 105 3.47 -27.33 -4.11
N GLU A 106 2.21 -27.75 -4.16
CA GLU A 106 1.46 -27.81 -5.42
C GLU A 106 1.23 -26.39 -5.99
N MET A 107 0.56 -26.28 -7.14
CA MET A 107 0.35 -24.98 -7.78
C MET A 107 -0.36 -24.00 -6.84
N SER A 108 0.36 -22.97 -6.42
CA SER A 108 -0.08 -21.96 -5.45
C SER A 108 0.05 -20.56 -6.04
N PRO A 109 -1.04 -19.92 -6.50
CA PRO A 109 -1.06 -18.47 -6.71
C PRO A 109 -0.70 -17.75 -5.41
N ALA A 110 0.25 -16.82 -5.51
CA ALA A 110 0.79 -16.10 -4.36
C ALA A 110 0.27 -14.66 -4.29
N LEU A 111 0.14 -14.17 -3.06
CA LEU A 111 -0.09 -12.77 -2.74
C LEU A 111 1.01 -12.30 -1.79
N LEU A 112 1.74 -11.27 -2.19
CA LEU A 112 2.57 -10.48 -1.30
C LEU A 112 1.68 -9.44 -0.63
N LEU A 113 1.31 -9.71 0.63
CA LEU A 113 0.39 -8.89 1.41
C LEU A 113 1.17 -7.87 2.23
N PHE A 114 0.93 -6.58 1.99
CA PHE A 114 1.36 -5.49 2.86
C PHE A 114 0.25 -5.20 3.86
N ASN A 115 0.47 -5.50 5.13
CA ASN A 115 -0.55 -5.37 6.18
C ASN A 115 -0.28 -4.13 7.02
N HIS A 116 -1.28 -3.25 7.10
CA HIS A 116 -1.27 -1.99 7.85
C HIS A 116 -2.31 -2.04 8.98
N PRO A 117 -2.02 -2.79 10.06
CA PRO A 117 -2.95 -2.95 11.16
C PRO A 117 -3.13 -1.64 11.92
N THR A 118 -4.32 -1.42 12.48
CA THR A 118 -4.60 -0.23 13.30
C THR A 118 -3.89 -0.24 14.67
N ASP A 119 -3.46 -1.42 15.11
CA ASP A 119 -3.00 -1.72 16.46
C ASP A 119 -1.81 -2.70 16.49
N GLY A 120 -0.96 -2.65 15.46
CA GLY A 120 0.24 -3.48 15.36
C GLY A 120 1.29 -2.86 14.44
N TYR A 121 2.36 -3.61 14.20
CA TYR A 121 3.41 -3.23 13.28
C TYR A 121 3.01 -3.42 11.81
N ASP A 122 3.43 -2.48 10.96
CA ASP A 122 3.40 -2.70 9.52
C ASP A 122 4.21 -3.96 9.17
N SER A 123 3.70 -4.76 8.24
CA SER A 123 4.32 -6.02 7.86
C SER A 123 4.08 -6.39 6.42
N VAL A 124 4.93 -7.27 5.90
CA VAL A 124 4.80 -7.89 4.60
C VAL A 124 4.85 -9.40 4.77
N SER A 125 3.97 -10.14 4.08
CA SER A 125 3.91 -11.60 4.17
C SER A 125 3.53 -12.25 2.85
N MET A 126 4.13 -13.40 2.55
CA MET A 126 3.69 -14.26 1.47
C MET A 126 2.46 -15.07 1.89
N VAL A 127 1.39 -14.98 1.09
CA VAL A 127 0.11 -15.64 1.30
C VAL A 127 -0.19 -16.54 0.11
N ASP A 128 -0.55 -17.80 0.38
CA ASP A 128 -1.10 -18.69 -0.64
C ASP A 128 -2.61 -18.43 -0.80
N ILE A 129 -2.98 -17.70 -1.84
CA ILE A 129 -4.37 -17.32 -2.07
C ILE A 129 -5.20 -18.47 -2.67
N ALA A 130 -4.60 -19.61 -3.02
CA ALA A 130 -5.35 -20.80 -3.41
C ALA A 130 -6.35 -21.22 -2.32
N TYR A 131 -6.01 -21.01 -1.05
CA TYR A 131 -6.88 -21.31 0.09
C TYR A 131 -8.11 -20.39 0.19
N LEU A 132 -8.10 -19.25 -0.49
CA LEU A 132 -9.19 -18.27 -0.48
C LEU A 132 -10.04 -18.35 -1.76
N ILE A 133 -9.39 -18.57 -2.91
CA ILE A 133 -10.03 -18.44 -4.23
C ILE A 133 -9.86 -19.68 -5.13
N GLY A 134 -9.14 -20.71 -4.67
CA GLY A 134 -8.75 -21.87 -5.47
C GLY A 134 -7.59 -21.58 -6.44
N ASN A 135 -7.25 -22.58 -7.27
CA ASN A 135 -6.02 -22.54 -8.07
C ASN A 135 -6.11 -21.69 -9.35
N ASN A 136 -7.29 -21.18 -9.71
CA ASN A 136 -7.49 -20.36 -10.91
C ASN A 136 -7.51 -18.87 -10.57
N ALA A 137 -6.32 -18.25 -10.54
CA ALA A 137 -6.15 -16.86 -10.16
C ALA A 137 -5.99 -15.90 -11.35
N ASP A 138 -5.79 -16.37 -12.59
CA ASP A 138 -5.29 -15.57 -13.72
C ASP A 138 -6.05 -14.26 -14.01
N ALA A 139 -7.34 -14.20 -13.67
CA ALA A 139 -8.24 -13.06 -13.89
C ALA A 139 -8.69 -12.34 -12.62
N LEU A 140 -8.02 -12.54 -11.47
CA LEU A 140 -8.45 -11.99 -10.18
C LEU A 140 -8.59 -10.46 -10.20
N THR A 141 -7.69 -9.76 -10.91
CA THR A 141 -7.72 -8.30 -11.11
C THR A 141 -8.76 -7.82 -12.11
N ASP A 142 -9.39 -8.72 -12.87
CA ASP A 142 -10.47 -8.39 -13.82
C ASP A 142 -11.86 -8.55 -13.18
N LEU A 143 -11.93 -9.25 -12.05
CA LEU A 143 -13.19 -9.47 -11.33
C LEU A 143 -13.71 -8.16 -10.72
N PRO A 144 -15.03 -7.92 -10.70
CA PRO A 144 -15.62 -6.86 -9.88
C PRO A 144 -15.22 -6.99 -8.41
N ILE A 145 -15.13 -5.87 -7.69
CA ILE A 145 -14.66 -5.84 -6.31
C ILE A 145 -15.49 -6.73 -5.38
N GLU A 146 -16.79 -6.86 -5.65
CA GLU A 146 -17.75 -7.68 -4.92
C GLU A 146 -17.49 -9.18 -5.07
N GLN A 147 -16.66 -9.59 -6.04
CA GLN A 147 -16.24 -10.98 -6.23
C GLN A 147 -14.86 -11.26 -5.62
N ARG A 148 -14.17 -10.25 -5.07
CA ARG A 148 -12.84 -10.38 -4.46
C ARG A 148 -12.88 -10.54 -2.93
N LEU A 149 -14.06 -10.65 -2.33
CA LEU A 149 -14.27 -10.56 -0.88
C LEU A 149 -13.44 -11.55 -0.06
N ALA A 150 -13.19 -12.75 -0.58
CA ALA A 150 -12.39 -13.76 0.11
C ALA A 150 -10.95 -13.28 0.40
N LEU A 151 -10.42 -12.32 -0.36
CA LEU A 151 -9.09 -11.75 -0.12
C LEU A 151 -9.02 -10.92 1.17
N LEU A 152 -10.15 -10.49 1.73
CA LEU A 152 -10.17 -9.83 3.04
C LEU A 152 -9.69 -10.75 4.18
N ASP A 153 -9.64 -12.05 3.94
CA ASP A 153 -9.17 -13.06 4.90
C ASP A 153 -7.67 -13.35 4.74
N ALA A 154 -6.99 -12.74 3.77
CA ALA A 154 -5.56 -12.94 3.50
C ALA A 154 -4.63 -12.71 4.70
N PRO A 155 -4.87 -11.72 5.60
CA PRO A 155 -4.02 -11.55 6.79
C PRO A 155 -4.01 -12.76 7.73
N ALA A 156 -4.97 -13.68 7.62
CA ALA A 156 -5.04 -14.87 8.44
C ALA A 156 -4.18 -16.04 7.92
N LEU A 157 -3.54 -15.87 6.76
CA LEU A 157 -2.76 -16.91 6.09
C LEU A 157 -1.29 -16.51 5.78
N PRO A 158 -0.52 -15.89 6.70
CA PRO A 158 0.89 -15.57 6.43
C PRO A 158 1.76 -16.82 6.54
N PHE A 159 2.32 -17.30 5.41
CA PHE A 159 3.20 -18.48 5.39
C PHE A 159 4.64 -18.13 5.78
N ASP A 160 5.02 -16.88 5.57
CA ASP A 160 6.25 -16.24 6.02
C ASP A 160 6.05 -14.72 5.97
N GLY A 161 6.97 -13.95 6.54
CA GLY A 161 6.94 -12.50 6.45
C GLY A 161 8.00 -11.79 7.27
N MET A 162 7.98 -10.46 7.18
CA MET A 162 8.80 -9.54 7.96
C MET A 162 7.96 -8.33 8.40
N ASN A 163 8.25 -7.75 9.56
CA ASN A 163 7.64 -6.49 9.99
C ASN A 163 8.60 -5.29 9.95
N GLU A 164 8.08 -4.07 10.11
CA GLU A 164 8.86 -2.82 10.10
C GLU A 164 9.91 -2.74 11.22
N ARG A 165 9.76 -3.58 12.24
CA ARG A 165 10.72 -3.78 13.33
C ARG A 165 11.85 -4.74 12.96
N GLY A 166 11.85 -5.26 11.74
CA GLY A 166 12.89 -6.18 11.27
C GLY A 166 12.85 -7.50 12.05
N LEU A 167 11.67 -7.95 12.47
CA LEU A 167 11.43 -9.34 12.83
C LEU A 167 10.99 -10.06 11.56
N ALA A 168 11.67 -11.14 11.21
CA ALA A 168 11.30 -12.05 10.13
C ALA A 168 10.95 -13.44 10.68
N VAL A 169 9.94 -14.07 10.11
CA VAL A 169 9.51 -15.41 10.49
C VAL A 169 9.05 -16.20 9.27
N GLY A 170 9.37 -17.48 9.24
CA GLY A 170 8.85 -18.40 8.24
C GLY A 170 8.69 -19.81 8.80
N MET A 171 7.83 -20.59 8.16
CA MET A 171 7.54 -21.95 8.58
C MET A 171 7.95 -23.00 7.54
N ALA A 172 8.26 -24.19 8.06
CA ALA A 172 8.42 -25.41 7.27
C ALA A 172 7.69 -26.57 7.94
N ALA A 173 7.09 -27.43 7.11
CA ALA A 173 6.40 -28.62 7.56
C ALA A 173 7.38 -29.67 8.08
N VAL A 174 7.02 -30.30 9.18
CA VAL A 174 7.82 -31.33 9.87
C VAL A 174 6.98 -32.60 10.10
N PRO A 175 7.62 -33.76 10.31
CA PRO A 175 6.91 -35.04 10.43
C PRO A 175 5.97 -35.12 11.64
N SER A 176 6.25 -34.36 12.70
CA SER A 176 5.42 -34.29 13.89
C SER A 176 5.67 -32.98 14.64
N ALA A 177 4.67 -32.57 15.42
CA ALA A 177 4.77 -31.48 16.38
C ALA A 177 3.97 -31.89 17.62
N GLU A 178 4.67 -32.09 18.74
CA GLU A 178 4.08 -32.55 19.99
C GLU A 178 4.09 -31.42 20.99
N MET A 179 2.90 -30.97 21.39
CA MET A 179 2.71 -29.90 22.36
C MET A 179 1.71 -30.34 23.42
N LYS A 180 2.01 -30.03 24.69
CA LYS A 180 1.05 -30.19 25.76
C LYS A 180 0.12 -28.96 25.81
N ILE A 181 -1.18 -29.19 25.71
CA ILE A 181 -2.18 -28.12 25.87
C ILE A 181 -2.14 -27.57 27.30
N ASP A 182 -1.96 -26.25 27.42
CA ASP A 182 -2.15 -25.51 28.67
C ASP A 182 -3.56 -24.91 28.69
N PRO A 183 -4.46 -25.34 29.60
CA PRO A 183 -5.81 -24.78 29.70
C PRO A 183 -5.88 -23.29 30.02
N ALA A 184 -4.79 -22.67 30.49
CA ALA A 184 -4.73 -21.22 30.73
C ALA A 184 -4.43 -20.42 29.45
N ASN A 185 -3.90 -21.06 28.41
CA ASN A 185 -3.56 -20.42 27.14
C ASN A 185 -4.73 -20.51 26.15
N GLU A 186 -4.94 -19.44 25.40
CA GLU A 186 -5.85 -19.47 24.25
C GLU A 186 -5.30 -20.38 23.15
N THR A 187 -6.20 -20.95 22.33
CA THR A 187 -5.79 -21.75 21.16
C THR A 187 -5.83 -20.88 19.93
N ILE A 188 -4.78 -20.95 19.11
CA ILE A 188 -4.61 -20.17 17.89
C ILE A 188 -4.22 -21.09 16.73
N ASP A 189 -4.69 -20.75 15.54
CA ASP A 189 -4.25 -21.44 14.31
C ASP A 189 -2.75 -21.22 14.06
N SER A 190 -2.11 -22.23 13.48
CA SER A 190 -0.68 -22.24 13.19
C SER A 190 -0.18 -21.11 12.28
N LEU A 191 -1.01 -20.55 11.38
CA LEU A 191 -0.66 -19.36 10.59
C LEU A 191 -1.02 -18.07 11.33
N MET A 192 -2.09 -18.08 12.12
CA MET A 192 -2.47 -16.93 12.93
C MET A 192 -1.43 -16.58 14.00
N VAL A 193 -0.65 -17.55 14.52
CA VAL A 193 0.47 -17.20 15.42
C VAL A 193 1.59 -16.46 14.69
N ILE A 194 1.82 -16.73 13.41
CA ILE A 194 2.72 -15.93 12.56
C ILE A 194 2.17 -14.52 12.43
N ARG A 195 0.87 -14.36 12.15
CA ARG A 195 0.21 -13.04 12.09
C ARG A 195 0.42 -12.26 13.39
N LYS A 196 0.17 -12.88 14.55
CA LYS A 196 0.40 -12.25 15.87
C LYS A 196 1.87 -11.85 16.08
N MET A 197 2.82 -12.71 15.72
CA MET A 197 4.25 -12.36 15.81
C MET A 197 4.58 -11.13 14.94
N LEU A 198 4.13 -11.11 13.69
CA LEU A 198 4.39 -10.00 12.78
C LEU A 198 3.73 -8.69 13.27
N ASP A 199 2.52 -8.75 13.85
CA ASP A 199 1.81 -7.57 14.36
C ASP A 199 2.38 -7.02 15.68
N GLN A 200 2.94 -7.87 16.55
CA GLN A 200 3.14 -7.52 17.95
C GLN A 200 4.57 -7.66 18.48
N ALA A 201 5.45 -8.39 17.80
CA ALA A 201 6.82 -8.61 18.27
C ALA A 201 7.84 -7.76 17.51
N GLU A 202 8.66 -7.01 18.24
CA GLU A 202 9.80 -6.25 17.69
C GLU A 202 11.04 -7.15 17.49
N ASP A 203 11.20 -8.19 18.29
CA ASP A 203 12.37 -9.05 18.29
C ASP A 203 12.06 -10.54 18.55
N VAL A 204 13.09 -11.39 18.49
CA VAL A 204 12.97 -12.84 18.70
C VAL A 204 12.43 -13.17 20.11
N ASP A 205 12.75 -12.40 21.14
CA ASP A 205 12.29 -12.71 22.50
C ASP A 205 10.79 -12.45 22.65
N GLU A 206 10.28 -11.37 22.09
CA GLU A 206 8.85 -11.07 22.04
C GLU A 206 8.09 -12.10 21.19
N ALA A 207 8.63 -12.49 20.04
CA ALA A 207 8.04 -13.52 19.19
C ALA A 207 7.95 -14.88 19.90
N VAL A 208 9.00 -15.26 20.63
CA VAL A 208 9.01 -16.45 21.49
C VAL A 208 8.01 -16.33 22.64
N ALA A 209 7.83 -15.15 23.22
CA ALA A 209 6.84 -14.93 24.27
C ALA A 209 5.42 -15.14 23.75
N ILE A 210 5.11 -14.66 22.54
CA ILE A 210 3.84 -14.92 21.85
C ILE A 210 3.65 -16.43 21.62
N LEU A 211 4.65 -17.14 21.08
CA LEU A 211 4.55 -18.60 20.90
C LEU A 211 4.26 -19.36 22.21
N ARG A 212 4.78 -18.87 23.35
CA ARG A 212 4.55 -19.48 24.66
C ARG A 212 3.16 -19.17 25.24
N SER A 213 2.53 -18.07 24.84
CA SER A 213 1.22 -17.66 25.38
C SER A 213 0.04 -18.37 24.70
N TYR A 214 0.29 -19.15 23.65
CA TYR A 214 -0.75 -19.82 22.89
C TYR A 214 -0.57 -21.35 22.85
N ASN A 215 -1.70 -22.05 22.78
CA ASN A 215 -1.76 -23.40 22.26
C ASN A 215 -1.89 -23.33 20.73
N ILE A 216 -1.01 -24.00 19.99
CA ILE A 216 -1.09 -24.04 18.53
C ILE A 216 -2.00 -25.19 18.07
N GLU A 217 -2.97 -24.87 17.22
CA GLU A 217 -3.76 -25.82 16.45
C GLU A 217 -3.24 -25.88 15.01
N TRP A 218 -2.98 -27.09 14.52
CA TRP A 218 -2.46 -27.33 13.16
C TRP A 218 -3.54 -27.30 12.07
N GLY A 219 -4.81 -27.16 12.49
CA GLY A 219 -5.97 -27.20 11.62
C GLY A 219 -5.99 -28.47 10.76
N SER A 220 -6.12 -28.27 9.44
CA SER A 220 -6.03 -29.31 8.41
C SER A 220 -4.65 -29.36 7.74
N GLY A 221 -3.72 -28.51 8.18
CA GLY A 221 -2.35 -28.43 7.68
C GLY A 221 -1.41 -29.44 8.35
N PRO A 222 -0.12 -29.42 7.97
CA PRO A 222 0.88 -30.26 8.62
C PRO A 222 1.22 -29.73 10.02
N PRO A 223 1.92 -30.55 10.81
CA PRO A 223 2.79 -30.03 11.86
C PRO A 223 3.88 -29.10 11.30
N LEU A 224 4.20 -28.01 12.00
CA LEU A 224 5.17 -27.00 11.57
C LEU A 224 6.25 -26.74 12.63
N HIS A 225 7.39 -26.23 12.18
CA HIS A 225 8.32 -25.46 13.02
C HIS A 225 8.53 -24.07 12.43
N TYR A 226 9.02 -23.13 13.26
CA TYR A 226 9.20 -21.73 12.87
C TYR A 226 10.66 -21.32 13.01
N LEU A 227 11.25 -20.80 11.94
CA LEU A 227 12.51 -20.07 12.04
C LEU A 227 12.18 -18.58 12.18
N ILE A 228 12.71 -17.95 13.21
CA ILE A 228 12.46 -16.55 13.56
C ILE A 228 13.79 -15.85 13.67
N ALA A 229 13.91 -14.65 13.14
CA ALA A 229 15.14 -13.88 13.18
C ALA A 229 14.88 -12.38 13.30
N ASP A 230 15.83 -11.63 13.87
CA ASP A 230 15.67 -10.19 14.05
C ASP A 230 16.93 -9.36 13.71
N ARG A 231 16.75 -8.04 13.68
CA ARG A 231 17.80 -7.05 13.35
C ARG A 231 19.03 -7.08 14.27
N SER A 232 18.93 -7.67 15.46
CA SER A 232 20.07 -7.81 16.39
C SER A 232 21.07 -8.88 15.93
N GLY A 233 20.72 -9.69 14.93
CA GLY A 233 21.52 -10.84 14.47
C GLY A 233 21.19 -12.12 15.21
N ARG A 234 20.12 -12.14 16.00
CA ARG A 234 19.59 -13.33 16.65
C ARG A 234 18.64 -14.06 15.71
N ALA A 235 18.72 -15.38 15.73
CA ALA A 235 17.76 -16.28 15.12
C ALA A 235 17.48 -17.49 16.01
N VAL A 236 16.25 -18.00 15.97
CA VAL A 236 15.84 -19.19 16.72
C VAL A 236 14.96 -20.08 15.85
N LEU A 237 15.25 -21.38 15.85
CA LEU A 237 14.33 -22.40 15.36
C LEU A 237 13.48 -22.90 16.53
N ALA A 238 12.18 -22.66 16.44
CA ALA A 238 11.17 -23.06 17.41
C ALA A 238 10.46 -24.34 16.97
N GLU A 239 10.61 -25.42 17.73
CA GLU A 239 10.05 -26.74 17.44
C GLU A 239 9.19 -27.24 18.60
N PHE A 240 8.09 -27.93 18.30
CA PHE A 240 7.29 -28.60 19.31
C PHE A 240 7.67 -30.07 19.36
N TYR A 241 8.49 -30.45 20.34
CA TYR A 241 9.10 -31.77 20.41
C TYR A 241 9.01 -32.36 21.81
N GLN A 242 8.48 -33.58 21.91
CA GLN A 242 8.25 -34.30 23.18
C GLN A 242 7.36 -33.52 24.16
N GLY A 243 6.34 -32.83 23.64
CA GLY A 243 5.35 -32.09 24.43
C GLY A 243 5.82 -30.70 24.89
N GLU A 244 7.02 -30.26 24.49
CA GLU A 244 7.61 -28.98 24.89
C GLU A 244 7.98 -28.13 23.67
N LEU A 245 7.89 -26.80 23.84
CA LEU A 245 8.49 -25.84 22.91
C LEU A 245 10.01 -25.84 23.11
N ARG A 246 10.73 -26.41 22.14
CA ARG A 246 12.19 -26.40 22.04
C ARG A 246 12.63 -25.21 21.22
N LEU A 247 13.50 -24.39 21.80
CA LEU A 247 14.10 -23.23 21.14
C LEU A 247 15.57 -23.53 20.87
N LEU A 248 15.95 -23.52 19.60
CA LEU A 248 17.30 -23.77 19.14
C LEU A 248 17.86 -22.45 18.60
N PRO A 249 18.66 -21.70 19.38
CA PRO A 249 19.24 -20.45 18.92
C PRO A 249 20.37 -20.68 17.91
N ASN A 250 20.71 -19.67 17.14
CA ASN A 250 21.87 -19.70 16.26
C ASN A 250 23.18 -19.65 17.06
N ASP A 251 24.06 -20.64 16.84
CA ASP A 251 25.42 -20.65 17.39
C ASP A 251 26.42 -19.91 16.48
N GLN A 252 26.05 -19.71 15.22
CA GLN A 252 26.85 -19.04 14.20
C GLN A 252 26.14 -17.76 13.75
N PRO A 253 26.81 -16.87 12.99
CA PRO A 253 26.19 -15.74 12.30
C PRO A 253 25.20 -16.14 11.18
N TRP A 254 24.63 -17.33 11.25
CA TRP A 254 23.54 -17.79 10.40
C TRP A 254 22.74 -18.88 11.12
N HIS A 255 21.52 -19.12 10.66
CA HIS A 255 20.68 -20.24 11.07
C HIS A 255 19.93 -20.77 9.85
N LEU A 256 19.59 -22.05 9.84
CA LEU A 256 18.74 -22.62 8.79
C LEU A 256 17.85 -23.75 9.28
N ALA A 257 16.83 -24.06 8.49
CA ALA A 257 15.88 -25.14 8.72
C ALA A 257 15.33 -25.69 7.39
N THR A 258 14.93 -26.96 7.41
CA THR A 258 14.18 -27.63 6.34
C THR A 258 13.15 -28.57 6.98
N ASN A 259 12.59 -29.53 6.26
CA ASN A 259 11.43 -30.32 6.70
C ASN A 259 11.71 -31.43 7.73
N PHE A 260 12.69 -31.29 8.62
CA PHE A 260 12.95 -32.25 9.69
C PHE A 260 13.12 -31.56 11.03
N LEU A 261 12.80 -32.27 12.11
CA LEU A 261 12.97 -31.79 13.47
C LEU A 261 14.45 -31.82 13.86
N ARG A 262 15.06 -30.65 14.06
CA ARG A 262 16.44 -30.55 14.52
C ARG A 262 16.61 -31.15 15.92
N SER A 263 15.61 -30.99 16.78
CA SER A 263 15.54 -31.55 18.14
C SER A 263 15.52 -33.07 18.17
N ALA A 264 15.09 -33.73 17.09
CA ALA A 264 15.07 -35.18 16.97
C ALA A 264 16.42 -35.77 16.50
N VAL A 265 17.34 -34.92 16.02
CA VAL A 265 18.63 -35.36 15.47
C VAL A 265 19.71 -35.30 16.55
N SER A 266 20.30 -36.44 16.87
CA SER A 266 21.44 -36.52 17.77
C SER A 266 22.73 -36.08 17.07
N GLY A 267 23.40 -35.06 17.62
CA GLY A 267 24.66 -34.55 17.06
C GLY A 267 24.44 -33.63 15.85
N SER A 268 25.24 -33.83 14.79
CA SER A 268 25.22 -32.95 13.61
C SER A 268 23.94 -33.14 12.79
N PRO A 269 23.32 -32.05 12.30
CA PRO A 269 22.19 -32.12 11.40
C PRO A 269 22.58 -32.46 9.96
N ASN A 270 23.88 -32.43 9.64
CA ASN A 270 24.34 -32.65 8.28
C ASN A 270 24.08 -34.10 7.84
N GLY A 271 23.68 -34.27 6.59
CA GLY A 271 23.31 -35.56 5.99
C GLY A 271 21.84 -35.95 6.22
N GLN A 272 21.05 -35.16 6.96
CA GLN A 272 19.60 -35.41 7.12
C GLN A 272 18.80 -34.96 5.89
N CYS A 273 19.26 -33.90 5.22
CA CYS A 273 18.60 -33.33 4.06
C CYS A 273 19.65 -32.64 3.18
N SER A 274 19.69 -32.96 1.88
CA SER A 274 20.68 -32.37 0.96
C SER A 274 20.53 -30.86 0.81
N ARG A 275 19.28 -30.34 0.89
CA ARG A 275 19.02 -28.89 0.88
C ARG A 275 19.57 -28.21 2.13
N TYR A 276 19.39 -28.84 3.30
CA TYR A 276 19.98 -28.37 4.56
C TYR A 276 21.50 -28.30 4.45
N ASP A 277 22.12 -29.38 3.96
CA ASP A 277 23.58 -29.46 3.79
C ASP A 277 24.11 -28.39 2.83
N ARG A 278 23.36 -28.09 1.76
CA ARG A 278 23.75 -27.08 0.78
C ARG A 278 23.64 -25.66 1.35
N LEU A 279 22.57 -25.35 2.09
CA LEU A 279 22.43 -24.07 2.81
C LEU A 279 23.57 -23.89 3.81
N GLU A 280 23.84 -24.91 4.63
CA GLU A 280 24.93 -24.88 5.62
C GLU A 280 26.28 -24.68 4.93
N GLN A 281 26.54 -25.39 3.82
CA GLN A 281 27.77 -25.21 3.05
C GLN A 281 27.89 -23.78 2.49
N GLY A 282 26.83 -23.25 1.89
CA GLY A 282 26.82 -21.90 1.31
C GLY A 282 27.14 -20.85 2.37
N LEU A 283 26.36 -20.82 3.45
CA LEU A 283 26.49 -19.84 4.53
C LEU A 283 27.82 -19.97 5.27
N SER A 284 28.23 -21.18 5.65
CA SER A 284 29.48 -21.39 6.38
C SER A 284 30.73 -21.04 5.58
N SER A 285 30.70 -21.18 4.24
CA SER A 285 31.84 -20.86 3.38
C SER A 285 32.19 -19.36 3.35
N VAL A 286 31.22 -18.51 3.68
CA VAL A 286 31.34 -17.04 3.73
C VAL A 286 31.08 -16.48 5.13
N GLY A 287 30.98 -17.33 6.15
CA GLY A 287 30.73 -16.88 7.53
C GLY A 287 29.37 -16.21 7.74
N GLY A 288 28.38 -16.47 6.87
CA GLY A 288 27.07 -15.82 6.89
C GLY A 288 27.07 -14.39 6.31
N GLU A 289 28.18 -13.94 5.70
CA GLU A 289 28.28 -12.67 4.98
C GLU A 289 27.84 -12.88 3.52
N ILE A 290 26.59 -12.53 3.21
CA ILE A 290 26.02 -12.59 1.86
C ILE A 290 25.30 -11.27 1.54
N ASN A 291 25.19 -10.92 0.26
CA ASN A 291 24.26 -9.89 -0.19
C ASN A 291 22.92 -10.53 -0.65
N SER A 292 21.97 -9.70 -1.08
CA SER A 292 20.66 -10.15 -1.55
C SER A 292 20.71 -11.06 -2.78
N THR A 293 21.62 -10.80 -3.72
CA THR A 293 21.82 -11.65 -4.91
C THR A 293 22.34 -13.02 -4.51
N ASP A 294 23.38 -13.08 -3.67
CA ASP A 294 23.93 -14.33 -3.16
C ASP A 294 22.89 -15.12 -2.34
N ALA A 295 22.03 -14.43 -1.59
CA ALA A 295 20.92 -15.03 -0.86
C ALA A 295 19.89 -15.68 -1.80
N MET A 296 19.51 -15.01 -2.88
CA MET A 296 18.59 -15.56 -3.89
C MET A 296 19.24 -16.72 -4.67
N ASP A 297 20.52 -16.60 -5.01
CA ASP A 297 21.28 -17.66 -5.65
C ASP A 297 21.32 -18.91 -4.76
N LEU A 298 21.55 -18.76 -3.46
CA LEU A 298 21.53 -19.86 -2.51
C LEU A 298 20.15 -20.54 -2.44
N LEU A 299 19.06 -19.76 -2.49
CA LEU A 299 17.69 -20.30 -2.62
C LEU A 299 17.50 -21.07 -3.92
N SER A 300 18.04 -20.57 -5.04
CA SER A 300 17.95 -21.23 -6.34
C SER A 300 18.60 -22.62 -6.34
N GLU A 301 19.74 -22.76 -5.65
CA GLU A 301 20.49 -24.01 -5.53
C GLU A 301 19.75 -25.07 -4.73
N VAL A 302 18.91 -24.65 -3.77
CA VAL A 302 18.09 -25.54 -2.95
C VAL A 302 16.62 -25.58 -3.38
N SER A 303 16.31 -25.03 -4.55
CA SER A 303 14.98 -25.12 -5.16
C SER A 303 14.69 -26.53 -5.66
N GLN A 304 13.40 -26.87 -5.67
CA GLN A 304 12.87 -28.14 -6.15
C GLN A 304 11.90 -27.89 -7.31
N PRO A 305 11.55 -28.89 -8.13
CA PRO A 305 10.53 -28.71 -9.18
C PRO A 305 9.18 -28.19 -8.67
N SER A 306 8.89 -28.37 -7.37
CA SER A 306 7.69 -27.89 -6.68
C SER A 306 7.84 -26.50 -6.03
N THR A 307 9.00 -25.84 -6.14
CA THR A 307 9.18 -24.48 -5.59
C THR A 307 8.29 -23.50 -6.32
N GLN A 308 7.30 -22.97 -5.61
CA GLN A 308 6.32 -22.00 -6.11
C GLN A 308 6.89 -20.58 -6.06
N TRP A 309 7.55 -20.23 -4.96
CA TRP A 309 8.27 -18.97 -4.82
C TRP A 309 9.52 -19.11 -3.95
N SER A 310 10.47 -18.21 -4.21
CA SER A 310 11.65 -17.94 -3.41
C SER A 310 11.59 -16.49 -2.95
N VAL A 311 11.76 -16.23 -1.65
CA VAL A 311 11.74 -14.87 -1.09
C VAL A 311 12.95 -14.61 -0.20
N VAL A 312 13.55 -13.44 -0.35
CA VAL A 312 14.60 -12.90 0.53
C VAL A 312 14.11 -11.61 1.16
N TYR A 313 14.15 -11.54 2.49
CA TYR A 313 13.86 -10.35 3.29
C TYR A 313 15.17 -9.73 3.78
N GLY A 314 15.37 -8.44 3.51
CA GLY A 314 16.42 -7.64 4.11
C GLY A 314 15.97 -7.12 5.48
N ILE A 315 16.38 -7.79 6.55
CA ILE A 315 15.89 -7.61 7.93
C ILE A 315 16.09 -6.17 8.43
N ASN A 316 17.20 -5.53 8.04
CA ASN A 316 17.55 -4.18 8.43
C ASN A 316 17.26 -3.13 7.34
N THR A 317 17.12 -3.53 6.07
CA THR A 317 16.86 -2.63 4.93
C THR A 317 15.37 -2.47 4.63
N GLY A 318 14.55 -3.46 5.00
CA GLY A 318 13.13 -3.52 4.67
C GLY A 318 12.83 -4.12 3.29
N ASP A 319 13.86 -4.48 2.52
CA ASP A 319 13.71 -5.03 1.17
C ASP A 319 13.04 -6.42 1.19
N VAL A 320 12.27 -6.69 0.14
CA VAL A 320 11.60 -7.97 -0.12
C VAL A 320 11.85 -8.35 -1.57
N ILE A 321 12.52 -9.46 -1.79
CA ILE A 321 13.00 -9.86 -3.11
C ILE A 321 12.42 -11.22 -3.43
N VAL A 322 11.58 -11.29 -4.47
CA VAL A 322 10.75 -12.45 -4.79
C VAL A 322 11.07 -12.97 -6.18
N SER A 323 11.23 -14.28 -6.31
CA SER A 323 11.24 -15.00 -7.59
C SER A 323 10.12 -16.03 -7.61
N MET A 324 9.34 -16.05 -8.71
CA MET A 324 8.19 -16.92 -8.88
C MET A 324 8.50 -18.07 -9.83
N GLY A 325 8.00 -19.27 -9.53
CA GLY A 325 8.09 -20.43 -10.41
C GLY A 325 9.53 -20.79 -10.82
N ARG A 326 10.51 -20.47 -9.98
CA ARG A 326 11.96 -20.68 -10.21
C ARG A 326 12.52 -19.88 -11.39
N GLN A 327 11.87 -18.79 -11.78
CA GLN A 327 12.37 -17.84 -12.78
C GLN A 327 13.37 -16.89 -12.12
N TYR A 328 14.55 -17.39 -11.76
CA TYR A 328 15.57 -16.61 -11.03
C TYR A 328 16.20 -15.49 -11.87
N ASP A 329 15.93 -15.45 -13.17
CA ASP A 329 16.22 -14.34 -14.08
C ASP A 329 15.16 -13.22 -14.05
N LYS A 330 14.01 -13.48 -13.39
CA LYS A 330 12.90 -12.55 -13.20
C LYS A 330 12.67 -12.33 -11.70
N ILE A 331 13.25 -11.25 -11.19
CA ILE A 331 13.20 -10.86 -9.78
C ILE A 331 12.23 -9.69 -9.61
N HIS A 332 11.39 -9.76 -8.58
CA HIS A 332 10.53 -8.69 -8.13
C HIS A 332 11.05 -8.14 -6.81
N GLU A 333 11.30 -6.84 -6.76
CA GLU A 333 11.83 -6.17 -5.58
C GLU A 333 10.77 -5.22 -5.02
N PHE A 334 10.55 -5.29 -3.71
CA PHE A 334 9.65 -4.44 -2.96
C PHE A 334 10.34 -3.99 -1.68
N ASN A 335 9.73 -3.07 -0.94
CA ASN A 335 10.23 -2.65 0.37
C ASN A 335 9.06 -2.38 1.33
N ILE A 336 9.14 -2.93 2.54
CA ILE A 336 8.11 -2.79 3.58
C ILE A 336 7.99 -1.36 4.11
N ILE A 337 9.08 -0.60 4.17
CA ILE A 337 9.09 0.79 4.63
C ILE A 337 8.52 1.71 3.53
N GLN A 338 8.62 1.30 2.27
CA GLN A 338 7.98 1.97 1.13
C GLN A 338 6.53 1.52 0.90
N SER A 339 5.97 0.59 1.66
CA SER A 339 4.65 0.01 1.37
C SER A 339 3.44 0.88 1.72
N ASN A 340 3.60 2.21 1.74
CA ASN A 340 2.55 3.16 1.36
C ASN A 340 2.53 3.42 -0.17
N GLN A 341 3.23 2.59 -0.95
CA GLN A 341 3.34 2.64 -2.41
C GLN A 341 3.13 1.23 -2.97
N ALA A 342 2.18 1.10 -3.88
CA ALA A 342 1.93 -0.13 -4.63
C ALA A 342 3.13 -0.46 -5.57
N SER A 343 3.44 -1.75 -5.62
CA SER A 343 4.20 -2.52 -6.62
C SER A 343 5.07 -1.80 -7.67
N THR A 344 6.37 -2.10 -7.64
CA THR A 344 7.36 -1.77 -8.68
C THR A 344 7.36 -2.81 -9.82
N ALA A 345 6.60 -2.54 -10.87
CA ALA A 345 7.07 -2.76 -12.23
C ALA A 345 7.59 -1.42 -12.76
N ALA A 346 8.90 -1.34 -13.03
CA ALA A 346 9.62 -0.12 -13.45
C ALA A 346 9.68 1.00 -12.37
N PRO A 347 10.64 1.94 -12.44
CA PRO A 347 10.96 2.84 -11.33
C PRO A 347 9.73 3.66 -10.90
N THR A 348 9.43 3.74 -9.61
CA THR A 348 8.23 4.43 -9.12
C THR A 348 8.37 5.94 -9.23
N ALA A 349 7.36 6.53 -9.84
CA ALA A 349 6.83 7.87 -9.70
C ALA A 349 7.32 8.73 -8.50
N ASP A 350 7.26 8.23 -7.26
CA ASP A 350 7.64 9.04 -6.09
C ASP A 350 9.14 9.00 -5.74
N SER A 351 9.91 8.05 -6.29
CA SER A 351 11.38 8.11 -6.26
C SER A 351 11.91 9.22 -7.18
N GLU A 352 11.20 9.52 -8.27
CA GLU A 352 11.55 10.57 -9.22
C GLU A 352 11.36 11.97 -8.60
N LEU A 353 10.31 12.15 -7.78
CA LEU A 353 10.07 13.40 -7.05
C LEU A 353 11.03 13.63 -5.87
N SER A 354 11.79 12.63 -5.43
CA SER A 354 12.75 12.80 -4.32
C SER A 354 13.80 13.88 -4.59
N ALA A 355 14.20 14.03 -5.87
CA ALA A 355 15.10 15.10 -6.32
C ALA A 355 14.48 16.50 -6.20
N TYR A 356 13.15 16.57 -6.04
CA TYR A 356 12.34 17.78 -5.94
C TYR A 356 11.68 17.91 -4.56
N ALA A 357 12.11 17.11 -3.57
CA ALA A 357 11.66 17.25 -2.20
C ALA A 357 12.10 18.60 -1.61
N PHE A 358 11.43 19.05 -0.54
CA PHE A 358 11.89 20.21 0.20
C PHE A 358 13.31 19.94 0.75
N PRO A 359 14.30 20.82 0.50
CA PRO A 359 15.70 20.51 0.76
C PRO A 359 16.01 20.49 2.26
N GLU A 360 16.87 19.57 2.69
CA GLU A 360 17.40 19.53 4.06
C GLU A 360 18.30 20.73 4.38
N SER A 361 18.98 21.27 3.36
CA SER A 361 19.82 22.46 3.46
C SER A 361 19.35 23.56 2.49
N ILE A 362 19.09 24.75 3.02
CA ILE A 362 18.61 25.89 2.24
C ILE A 362 19.80 26.77 1.80
N ASP A 363 19.89 27.04 0.50
CA ASP A 363 20.81 28.03 -0.07
C ASP A 363 20.10 29.40 -0.16
N PRO A 364 20.47 30.39 0.67
CA PRO A 364 19.82 31.70 0.68
C PRO A 364 20.00 32.49 -0.63
N THR A 365 20.90 32.06 -1.52
CA THR A 365 21.18 32.73 -2.79
C THR A 365 20.42 32.11 -3.97
N ALA A 366 19.86 30.92 -3.80
CA ALA A 366 19.12 30.21 -4.83
C ALA A 366 17.76 30.87 -5.14
N LYS A 367 17.20 30.49 -6.30
CA LYS A 367 15.81 30.79 -6.67
C LYS A 367 14.98 29.52 -6.51
N TYR A 368 13.98 29.55 -5.64
CA TYR A 368 13.14 28.42 -5.34
C TYR A 368 11.82 28.50 -6.12
N LEU A 369 11.42 27.40 -6.74
CA LEU A 369 10.17 27.31 -7.48
C LEU A 369 9.37 26.10 -7.01
N PHE A 370 8.22 26.34 -6.38
CA PHE A 370 7.27 25.30 -6.03
C PHE A 370 6.37 25.00 -7.24
N TYR A 371 6.17 23.74 -7.57
CA TYR A 371 5.19 23.32 -8.58
C TYR A 371 4.11 22.44 -7.95
N LEU A 372 2.88 22.96 -7.91
CA LEU A 372 1.71 22.27 -7.38
C LEU A 372 0.90 21.69 -8.54
N HIS A 373 1.03 20.38 -8.75
CA HIS A 373 0.39 19.64 -9.84
C HIS A 373 -1.15 19.70 -9.83
N GLY A 374 -1.80 19.33 -10.94
CA GLY A 374 -3.26 19.20 -11.02
C GLY A 374 -3.85 18.03 -10.21
N ARG A 375 -5.18 17.97 -10.10
CA ARG A 375 -5.88 16.90 -9.36
C ARG A 375 -5.62 15.51 -9.96
N ILE A 376 -5.42 15.41 -11.27
CA ILE A 376 -5.20 14.11 -11.92
C ILE A 376 -3.94 13.39 -11.39
N VAL A 377 -2.88 14.14 -11.06
CA VAL A 377 -1.65 13.60 -10.47
C VAL A 377 -1.83 13.19 -9.01
N GLU A 378 -2.75 13.86 -8.28
CA GLU A 378 -3.19 13.43 -6.94
C GLU A 378 -3.92 12.09 -7.02
N ASP A 379 -4.79 11.92 -8.02
CA ASP A 379 -5.64 10.75 -8.18
C ASP A 379 -4.90 9.53 -8.77
N GLN A 380 -3.96 9.75 -9.70
CA GLN A 380 -3.31 8.70 -10.49
C GLN A 380 -1.79 8.59 -10.28
N GLY A 381 -1.14 9.56 -9.63
CA GLY A 381 0.33 9.61 -9.51
C GLY A 381 1.02 10.45 -10.59
N ILE A 382 2.35 10.55 -10.55
CA ILE A 382 3.10 11.50 -11.40
C ILE A 382 3.16 11.10 -12.89
N HIS A 383 2.80 9.86 -13.23
CA HIS A 383 2.61 9.38 -14.61
C HIS A 383 1.12 9.35 -15.00
N ALA A 384 0.31 10.26 -14.44
CA ALA A 384 -1.12 10.36 -14.71
C ALA A 384 -1.39 10.48 -16.23
N VAL A 385 -2.42 9.79 -16.72
CA VAL A 385 -2.83 9.84 -18.12
C VAL A 385 -4.30 10.22 -18.22
N SER A 386 -4.57 11.34 -18.91
CA SER A 386 -5.92 11.73 -19.30
C SER A 386 -6.31 11.04 -20.61
N PRO A 387 -7.53 10.47 -20.71
CA PRO A 387 -8.08 10.01 -21.98
C PRO A 387 -8.15 11.11 -23.06
N ASP A 388 -8.33 12.37 -22.64
CA ASP A 388 -8.55 13.51 -23.54
C ASP A 388 -7.27 14.27 -23.86
N PHE A 389 -6.32 14.31 -22.92
CA PHE A 389 -5.11 15.16 -23.02
C PHE A 389 -3.80 14.38 -23.04
N GLY A 390 -3.84 13.05 -22.87
CA GLY A 390 -2.67 12.20 -22.81
C GLY A 390 -1.96 12.23 -21.46
N GLU A 391 -0.69 11.83 -21.46
CA GLU A 391 0.16 11.82 -20.26
C GLU A 391 0.36 13.23 -19.72
N TYR A 392 0.21 13.39 -18.42
CA TYR A 392 0.63 14.56 -17.69
C TYR A 392 2.13 14.45 -17.45
N GLN A 393 2.93 15.14 -18.25
CA GLN A 393 4.40 15.09 -18.24
C GLN A 393 4.98 15.85 -17.02
N HIS A 394 4.63 15.41 -15.80
CA HIS A 394 4.97 16.09 -14.56
C HIS A 394 6.49 16.29 -14.43
N MET A 395 7.27 15.22 -14.63
CA MET A 395 8.73 15.30 -14.52
C MET A 395 9.36 16.20 -15.56
N ALA A 396 8.88 16.16 -16.82
CA ALA A 396 9.39 17.04 -17.86
C ALA A 396 9.12 18.52 -17.53
N ILE A 397 8.01 18.83 -16.85
CA ILE A 397 7.73 20.18 -16.33
C ILE A 397 8.74 20.58 -15.25
N LEU A 398 9.02 19.71 -14.28
CA LEU A 398 9.98 19.98 -13.21
C LEU A 398 11.41 20.13 -13.74
N GLU A 399 11.81 19.26 -14.67
CA GLU A 399 13.11 19.31 -15.35
C GLU A 399 13.25 20.58 -16.18
N LYS A 400 12.20 21.00 -16.89
CA LYS A 400 12.21 22.23 -17.67
C LYS A 400 12.46 23.43 -16.76
N PHE A 401 11.79 23.53 -15.62
CA PHE A 401 12.09 24.59 -14.65
C PHE A 401 13.51 24.50 -14.08
N SER A 402 13.97 23.30 -13.74
CA SER A 402 15.35 23.09 -13.25
C SER A 402 16.38 23.54 -14.28
N SER A 403 16.13 23.30 -15.57
CA SER A 403 17.00 23.73 -16.68
C SER A 403 17.12 25.26 -16.81
N HIS A 404 16.16 26.00 -16.24
CA HIS A 404 16.19 27.47 -16.13
C HIS A 404 16.83 27.98 -14.83
N GLY A 405 17.42 27.09 -14.02
CA GLY A 405 18.24 27.44 -12.85
C GLY A 405 17.46 27.58 -11.54
N PHE A 406 16.23 27.06 -11.46
CA PHE A 406 15.47 27.01 -10.21
C PHE A 406 15.83 25.78 -9.38
N ALA A 407 15.88 25.95 -8.06
CA ALA A 407 15.73 24.87 -7.10
C ALA A 407 14.24 24.51 -7.01
N VAL A 408 13.83 23.52 -7.79
CA VAL A 408 12.42 23.15 -7.93
C VAL A 408 11.97 22.26 -6.77
N ILE A 409 10.83 22.59 -6.18
CA ILE A 409 10.19 21.83 -5.10
C ILE A 409 8.82 21.36 -5.59
N SER A 410 8.57 20.06 -5.56
CA SER A 410 7.30 19.49 -5.98
C SER A 410 7.05 18.21 -5.20
N GLU A 411 6.01 18.22 -4.35
CA GLU A 411 5.57 17.05 -3.62
C GLU A 411 4.27 16.53 -4.23
N ARG A 412 4.16 15.20 -4.34
CA ARG A 412 2.89 14.57 -4.66
C ARG A 412 1.94 14.71 -3.48
N ARG A 413 0.77 15.28 -3.73
CA ARG A 413 -0.29 15.33 -2.72
C ARG A 413 -1.02 13.99 -2.62
N PRO A 414 -1.38 13.51 -1.41
CA PRO A 414 -2.14 12.28 -1.24
C PRO A 414 -3.51 12.40 -1.88
N LYS A 415 -4.07 11.28 -2.34
CA LYS A 415 -5.41 11.24 -2.93
C LYS A 415 -6.44 11.89 -2.00
N ASN A 416 -7.31 12.73 -2.55
CA ASN A 416 -8.28 13.54 -1.80
C ASN A 416 -7.65 14.53 -0.81
N ALA A 417 -6.45 15.04 -1.09
CA ALA A 417 -5.79 16.04 -0.27
C ALA A 417 -6.69 17.26 -0.04
N ASP A 418 -6.79 17.67 1.22
CA ASP A 418 -7.45 18.90 1.62
C ASP A 418 -6.65 20.10 1.11
N SER A 419 -7.30 20.99 0.36
CA SER A 419 -6.63 22.13 -0.27
C SER A 419 -6.06 23.11 0.76
N MET A 420 -6.75 23.30 1.90
CA MET A 420 -6.29 24.22 2.95
C MET A 420 -5.10 23.64 3.71
N LYS A 421 -5.13 22.36 4.09
CA LYS A 421 -3.96 21.70 4.71
C LYS A 421 -2.76 21.69 3.78
N SER A 422 -2.99 21.50 2.48
CA SER A 422 -1.93 21.57 1.47
C SER A 422 -1.35 22.98 1.38
N ALA A 423 -2.21 24.02 1.42
CA ALA A 423 -1.76 25.41 1.45
C ALA A 423 -0.95 25.71 2.71
N GLU A 424 -1.41 25.31 3.90
CA GLU A 424 -0.70 25.46 5.17
C GLU A 424 0.69 24.82 5.14
N ARG A 425 0.82 23.65 4.51
CA ARG A 425 2.11 22.98 4.33
C ARG A 425 3.07 23.80 3.46
N VAL A 426 2.61 24.26 2.30
CA VAL A 426 3.43 25.09 1.40
C VAL A 426 3.78 26.43 2.05
N VAL A 427 2.85 27.03 2.80
CA VAL A 427 3.11 28.24 3.62
C VAL A 427 4.24 28.00 4.62
N GLY A 428 4.23 26.85 5.31
CA GLY A 428 5.30 26.47 6.25
C GLY A 428 6.66 26.33 5.56
N GLN A 429 6.69 25.72 4.38
CA GLN A 429 7.89 25.58 3.56
C GLN A 429 8.43 26.93 3.05
N VAL A 430 7.55 27.80 2.54
CA VAL A 430 7.94 29.16 2.11
C VAL A 430 8.47 29.97 3.29
N LYS A 431 7.84 29.89 4.47
CA LYS A 431 8.34 30.53 5.69
C LYS A 431 9.72 30.01 6.09
N ALA A 432 9.96 28.71 6.00
CA ALA A 432 11.29 28.15 6.28
C ALA A 432 12.37 28.69 5.34
N LEU A 433 12.07 28.90 4.05
CA LEU A 433 12.99 29.54 3.10
C LEU A 433 13.27 31.01 3.47
N LEU A 434 12.22 31.78 3.81
CA LEU A 434 12.35 33.17 4.23
C LEU A 434 13.19 33.29 5.52
N ASP A 435 12.93 32.43 6.51
CA ASP A 435 13.66 32.38 7.78
C ASP A 435 15.14 32.00 7.60
N ALA A 436 15.44 31.18 6.58
CA ALA A 436 16.80 30.85 6.17
C ALA A 436 17.50 31.97 5.37
N GLY A 437 16.82 33.08 5.08
CA GLY A 437 17.39 34.26 4.44
C GLY A 437 17.25 34.30 2.92
N VAL A 438 16.43 33.42 2.31
CA VAL A 438 16.08 33.52 0.89
C VAL A 438 15.25 34.79 0.66
N PRO A 439 15.62 35.70 -0.26
CA PRO A 439 14.79 36.85 -0.59
C PRO A 439 13.40 36.43 -1.09
N ALA A 440 12.33 37.07 -0.61
CA ALA A 440 10.96 36.73 -1.00
C ALA A 440 10.73 36.70 -2.52
N LYS A 441 11.31 37.67 -3.25
CA LYS A 441 11.31 37.73 -4.71
C LYS A 441 12.00 36.56 -5.44
N ASN A 442 12.81 35.77 -4.73
CA ASN A 442 13.46 34.55 -5.25
C ASN A 442 12.59 33.30 -5.02
N ILE A 443 11.42 33.42 -4.40
CA ILE A 443 10.51 32.32 -4.14
C ILE A 443 9.31 32.47 -5.09
N THR A 444 9.02 31.42 -5.85
CA THR A 444 7.86 31.38 -6.75
C THR A 444 7.01 30.16 -6.45
N VAL A 445 5.69 30.31 -6.34
CA VAL A 445 4.74 29.18 -6.21
C VAL A 445 3.87 29.12 -7.46
N VAL A 446 4.03 28.05 -8.23
CA VAL A 446 3.29 27.77 -9.47
C VAL A 446 2.27 26.67 -9.19
N GLY A 447 1.00 26.91 -9.50
CA GLY A 447 -0.05 25.91 -9.34
C GLY A 447 -0.85 25.69 -10.60
N ALA A 448 -1.18 24.43 -10.89
CA ALA A 448 -1.99 24.01 -12.02
C ALA A 448 -3.31 23.39 -11.56
N SER A 449 -4.45 23.82 -12.12
CA SER A 449 -5.79 23.27 -11.81
C SER A 449 -6.07 23.33 -10.29
N LYS A 450 -6.35 22.21 -9.61
CA LYS A 450 -6.47 22.16 -8.13
C LYS A 450 -5.22 22.72 -7.41
N GLY A 451 -4.03 22.55 -7.96
CA GLY A 451 -2.81 23.18 -7.45
C GLY A 451 -2.82 24.71 -7.55
N ALA A 452 -3.52 25.27 -8.54
CA ALA A 452 -3.72 26.72 -8.65
C ALA A 452 -4.69 27.23 -7.56
N ALA A 453 -5.74 26.47 -7.23
CA ALA A 453 -6.60 26.78 -6.10
C ALA A 453 -5.81 26.81 -4.78
N ILE A 454 -4.93 25.84 -4.56
CA ILE A 454 -4.02 25.83 -3.40
C ILE A 454 -3.09 27.04 -3.44
N THR A 455 -2.55 27.40 -4.61
CA THR A 455 -1.66 28.57 -4.76
C THR A 455 -2.35 29.88 -4.40
N ILE A 456 -3.63 30.04 -4.74
CA ILE A 456 -4.45 31.19 -4.32
C ILE A 456 -4.53 31.27 -2.79
N GLU A 457 -4.78 30.14 -2.12
CA GLU A 457 -4.82 30.07 -0.66
C GLU A 457 -3.43 30.28 -0.02
N VAL A 458 -2.36 29.78 -0.62
CA VAL A 458 -0.98 30.04 -0.15
C VAL A 458 -0.67 31.53 -0.19
N SER A 459 -1.01 32.20 -1.29
CA SER A 459 -0.86 33.66 -1.42
C SER A 459 -1.64 34.38 -0.33
N HIS A 460 -2.90 33.98 -0.11
CA HIS A 460 -3.76 34.56 0.92
C HIS A 460 -3.21 34.36 2.34
N LEU A 461 -2.72 33.17 2.67
CA LEU A 461 -2.22 32.81 4.00
C LEU A 461 -0.82 33.36 4.30
N LEU A 462 0.01 33.59 3.27
CA LEU A 462 1.36 34.15 3.45
C LEU A 462 1.33 35.65 3.71
N GLU A 463 0.39 36.37 3.10
CA GLU A 463 0.30 37.84 3.14
C GLU A 463 1.63 38.55 2.82
N ASN A 464 2.42 37.96 1.91
CA ASN A 464 3.73 38.49 1.53
C ASN A 464 3.65 39.19 0.18
N GLU A 465 3.97 40.49 0.15
CA GLU A 465 3.86 41.34 -1.05
C GLU A 465 4.99 41.13 -2.07
N GLU A 466 6.04 40.37 -1.74
CA GLU A 466 7.23 40.19 -2.58
C GLU A 466 7.36 38.78 -3.21
N VAL A 467 6.69 37.76 -2.67
CA VAL A 467 6.70 36.39 -3.23
C VAL A 467 5.95 36.37 -4.58
N ASN A 468 6.45 35.57 -5.52
CA ASN A 468 5.81 35.40 -6.83
C ASN A 468 4.85 34.20 -6.83
N PHE A 469 3.72 34.35 -7.49
CA PHE A 469 2.70 33.31 -7.65
C PHE A 469 2.30 33.18 -9.11
N VAL A 470 2.07 31.96 -9.56
CA VAL A 470 1.48 31.68 -10.87
C VAL A 470 0.30 30.74 -10.69
N ILE A 471 -0.87 31.17 -11.16
CA ILE A 471 -2.11 30.40 -11.09
C ILE A 471 -2.54 29.99 -12.50
N MET A 472 -2.59 28.67 -12.73
CA MET A 472 -2.87 28.14 -14.06
C MET A 472 -4.20 27.39 -14.12
N SER A 473 -5.04 27.77 -15.10
CA SER A 473 -6.28 27.10 -15.46
C SER A 473 -7.24 26.81 -14.28
N ILE A 474 -7.72 27.86 -13.59
CA ILE A 474 -8.65 27.71 -12.43
C ILE A 474 -9.74 28.79 -12.29
N CYS A 475 -9.55 29.98 -12.87
CA CYS A 475 -10.44 31.14 -12.63
C CYS A 475 -11.76 31.08 -13.41
N TYR A 476 -12.43 29.93 -13.41
CA TYR A 476 -13.81 29.84 -13.83
C TYR A 476 -14.70 30.77 -12.97
N PRO A 477 -15.72 31.45 -13.53
CA PRO A 477 -16.45 32.51 -12.82
C PRO A 477 -17.04 32.10 -11.47
N ASP A 478 -17.56 30.89 -11.34
CA ASP A 478 -18.16 30.41 -10.08
C ASP A 478 -17.10 30.13 -9.01
N THR A 479 -15.94 29.60 -9.42
CA THR A 479 -14.78 29.38 -8.56
C THR A 479 -14.22 30.70 -8.03
N VAL A 480 -14.08 31.71 -8.90
CA VAL A 480 -13.65 33.06 -8.48
C VAL A 480 -14.64 33.67 -7.48
N ALA A 481 -15.94 33.52 -7.76
CA ALA A 481 -16.98 34.02 -6.87
C ALA A 481 -16.95 33.30 -5.50
N GLU A 482 -16.56 32.03 -5.46
CA GLU A 482 -16.40 31.28 -4.21
C GLU A 482 -15.25 31.81 -3.35
N PHE A 483 -14.06 32.00 -3.93
CA PHE A 483 -12.94 32.61 -3.22
C PHE A 483 -13.31 33.99 -2.64
N MET A 484 -13.97 34.84 -3.43
CA MET A 484 -14.41 36.15 -2.96
C MET A 484 -15.47 36.07 -1.84
N ARG A 485 -16.36 35.06 -1.88
CA ARG A 485 -17.34 34.83 -0.79
C ARG A 485 -16.66 34.37 0.49
N ASN A 486 -15.60 33.58 0.37
CA ASN A 486 -14.82 33.08 1.51
C ASN A 486 -13.85 34.14 2.07
N GLY A 487 -13.71 35.30 1.40
CA GLY A 487 -12.82 36.38 1.82
C GLY A 487 -11.38 36.24 1.34
N THR A 488 -11.09 35.24 0.51
CA THR A 488 -9.75 34.95 0.00
C THR A 488 -9.29 36.10 -0.92
N SER A 489 -8.20 36.76 -0.54
CA SER A 489 -7.56 37.84 -1.33
C SER A 489 -6.16 37.42 -1.74
N LEU A 490 -5.71 37.88 -2.91
CA LEU A 490 -4.37 37.65 -3.42
C LEU A 490 -3.36 38.64 -2.83
N TYR A 491 -2.15 38.15 -2.55
CA TYR A 491 -0.98 38.91 -2.10
C TYR A 491 0.22 38.56 -2.99
N GLY A 492 1.22 39.44 -3.01
CA GLY A 492 2.45 39.19 -3.77
C GLY A 492 2.35 39.59 -5.24
N ASN A 493 3.18 38.94 -6.07
CA ASN A 493 3.22 39.16 -7.52
C ASN A 493 2.55 38.00 -8.26
N VAL A 494 1.32 38.18 -8.75
CA VAL A 494 0.49 37.07 -9.26
C VAL A 494 0.32 37.11 -10.79
N LEU A 495 0.76 36.06 -11.47
CA LEU A 495 0.49 35.82 -12.89
C LEU A 495 -0.63 34.78 -13.06
N SER A 496 -1.65 35.12 -13.85
CA SER A 496 -2.66 34.16 -14.31
C SER A 496 -2.32 33.65 -15.72
N VAL A 497 -2.37 32.34 -15.94
CA VAL A 497 -2.20 31.73 -17.27
C VAL A 497 -3.31 30.73 -17.54
N TYR A 498 -3.97 30.82 -18.69
CA TYR A 498 -4.99 29.86 -19.11
C TYR A 498 -5.10 29.83 -20.63
N ASP A 499 -5.66 28.75 -21.19
CA ASP A 499 -5.93 28.65 -22.62
C ASP A 499 -7.33 29.15 -22.98
N PHE A 500 -7.47 29.80 -24.14
CA PHE A 500 -8.77 30.30 -24.58
C PHE A 500 -9.83 29.21 -24.76
N ALA A 501 -9.43 27.96 -25.00
CA ALA A 501 -10.34 26.83 -25.18
C ALA A 501 -10.71 26.13 -23.86
N ASP A 502 -10.14 26.53 -22.71
CA ASP A 502 -10.50 25.97 -21.40
C ASP A 502 -11.78 26.63 -20.88
N THR A 503 -12.90 26.19 -21.43
CA THR A 503 -14.23 26.75 -21.10
C THR A 503 -14.89 26.08 -19.89
N GLU A 504 -14.30 25.00 -19.38
CA GLU A 504 -14.90 24.17 -18.33
C GLU A 504 -14.31 24.45 -16.96
N TYR A 505 -12.99 24.69 -16.88
CA TYR A 505 -12.28 24.80 -15.61
C TYR A 505 -11.57 26.14 -15.41
N ALA A 506 -11.32 26.89 -16.49
CA ALA A 506 -10.60 28.15 -16.42
C ALA A 506 -11.39 29.34 -16.96
N GLY A 507 -10.80 30.52 -16.74
CA GLY A 507 -11.32 31.81 -17.13
C GLY A 507 -10.37 32.90 -16.65
N SER A 508 -10.77 34.16 -16.89
CA SER A 508 -9.94 35.30 -16.49
C SER A 508 -10.01 35.52 -14.96
N CYS A 509 -8.85 35.65 -14.31
CA CYS A 509 -8.72 35.99 -12.90
C CYS A 509 -8.93 37.48 -12.59
N LYS A 510 -9.21 38.34 -13.59
CA LYS A 510 -9.37 39.80 -13.41
C LYS A 510 -10.27 40.20 -12.24
N LYS A 511 -11.41 39.54 -12.06
CA LYS A 511 -12.31 39.83 -10.93
C LYS A 511 -11.67 39.56 -9.57
N LEU A 512 -10.82 38.53 -9.48
CA LEU A 512 -10.08 38.21 -8.26
C LEU A 512 -8.95 39.22 -8.03
N PHE A 513 -8.27 39.67 -9.09
CA PHE A 513 -7.29 40.76 -9.01
C PHE A 513 -7.94 42.05 -8.50
N GLU A 514 -9.02 42.50 -9.13
CA GLU A 514 -9.79 43.69 -8.72
C GLU A 514 -10.26 43.59 -7.26
N TYR A 515 -10.71 42.40 -6.83
CA TYR A 515 -11.11 42.17 -5.44
C TYR A 515 -9.94 42.31 -4.45
N SER A 516 -8.73 41.98 -4.88
CA SER A 516 -7.52 41.95 -4.04
C SER A 516 -6.70 43.24 -4.09
N GLU A 517 -7.02 44.17 -4.99
CA GLU A 517 -6.36 45.46 -5.09
C GLU A 517 -6.37 46.22 -3.74
N GLY A 518 -5.21 46.76 -3.37
CA GLY A 518 -5.03 47.50 -2.12
C GLY A 518 -4.96 46.63 -0.86
N ARG A 519 -4.92 45.30 -0.99
CA ARG A 519 -4.80 44.35 0.14
C ARG A 519 -3.47 43.62 0.22
N GLY A 520 -2.50 43.92 -0.65
CA GLY A 520 -1.18 43.28 -0.67
C GLY A 520 -0.83 42.61 -2.01
N LEU A 521 -1.72 42.68 -3.01
CA LEU A 521 -1.39 42.37 -4.40
C LEU A 521 -0.49 43.45 -5.00
N ALA A 522 0.81 43.18 -5.11
CA ALA A 522 1.82 44.16 -5.51
C ALA A 522 1.91 44.35 -7.02
N ARG A 523 1.88 43.23 -7.77
CA ARG A 523 1.89 43.20 -9.23
C ARG A 523 1.01 42.05 -9.69
N HIS A 524 0.28 42.24 -10.78
CA HIS A 524 -0.39 41.11 -11.43
C HIS A 524 -0.41 41.26 -12.95
N ASP A 525 -0.52 40.13 -13.63
CA ASP A 525 -0.72 40.07 -15.08
C ASP A 525 -1.53 38.82 -15.45
N GLU A 526 -2.03 38.78 -16.68
CA GLU A 526 -2.83 37.67 -17.19
C GLU A 526 -2.48 37.36 -18.64
N ILE A 527 -2.18 36.09 -18.90
CA ILE A 527 -1.87 35.57 -20.22
C ILE A 527 -2.96 34.56 -20.61
N MET A 528 -3.70 34.92 -21.65
CA MET A 528 -4.61 33.99 -22.33
C MET A 528 -3.90 33.40 -23.54
N LEU A 529 -3.53 32.13 -23.44
CA LEU A 529 -2.86 31.38 -24.51
C LEU A 529 -3.81 31.10 -25.67
N GLN A 530 -3.22 30.91 -26.84
CA GLN A 530 -3.90 30.56 -28.10
C GLN A 530 -3.50 29.15 -28.58
N VAL A 531 -3.19 28.24 -27.65
CA VAL A 531 -2.72 26.87 -27.95
C VAL A 531 -3.90 26.01 -28.41
N GLY A 532 -5.08 26.18 -27.79
CA GLY A 532 -6.32 25.54 -28.21
C GLY A 532 -6.55 24.14 -27.66
N THR A 533 -5.71 23.68 -26.73
CA THR A 533 -5.89 22.39 -26.03
C THR A 533 -6.72 22.52 -24.75
N GLY A 534 -7.21 23.71 -24.41
CA GLY A 534 -8.02 23.95 -23.24
C GLY A 534 -7.28 23.58 -21.95
N HIS A 535 -7.92 22.79 -21.08
CA HIS A 535 -7.29 22.35 -19.83
C HIS A 535 -6.02 21.48 -20.06
N GLY A 536 -5.87 20.95 -21.28
CA GLY A 536 -4.73 20.16 -21.72
C GLY A 536 -3.40 20.90 -21.76
N ILE A 537 -3.36 22.24 -21.70
CA ILE A 537 -2.09 22.99 -21.66
C ILE A 537 -1.20 22.61 -20.47
N LEU A 538 -1.80 22.07 -19.40
CA LEU A 538 -1.12 21.68 -18.17
C LEU A 538 -0.35 20.34 -18.29
N TYR A 539 -0.61 19.57 -19.34
CA TYR A 539 -0.12 18.19 -19.47
C TYR A 539 1.28 18.11 -20.08
N GLN A 540 1.79 19.20 -20.65
CA GLN A 540 3.09 19.25 -21.32
C GLN A 540 3.84 20.54 -20.97
N PRO A 541 5.18 20.53 -20.91
CA PRO A 541 6.01 21.71 -20.66
C PRO A 541 6.14 22.59 -21.92
N LEU A 542 5.01 23.11 -22.40
CA LEU A 542 4.95 23.94 -23.59
C LEU A 542 5.67 25.28 -23.33
N ASP A 543 6.53 25.69 -24.25
CA ASP A 543 7.27 26.94 -24.15
C ASP A 543 6.33 28.15 -24.03
N GLU A 544 5.13 28.06 -24.63
CA GLU A 544 4.07 29.06 -24.60
C GLU A 544 3.63 29.48 -23.20
N TRP A 545 3.74 28.60 -22.21
CA TRP A 545 3.43 28.94 -20.82
C TRP A 545 4.63 28.84 -19.90
N VAL A 546 5.58 27.93 -20.15
CA VAL A 546 6.77 27.80 -19.30
C VAL A 546 7.65 29.05 -19.39
N ILE A 547 7.91 29.58 -20.59
CA ILE A 547 8.79 30.74 -20.75
C ILE A 547 8.21 31.97 -20.01
N PRO A 548 6.93 32.34 -20.18
CA PRO A 548 6.34 33.43 -19.39
C PRO A 548 6.42 33.23 -17.88
N VAL A 549 6.27 31.99 -17.39
CA VAL A 549 6.41 31.67 -15.97
C VAL A 549 7.85 31.88 -15.49
N VAL A 550 8.84 31.43 -16.27
CA VAL A 550 10.25 31.66 -15.97
C VAL A 550 10.60 33.15 -15.98
N GLU A 551 10.07 33.91 -16.93
CA GLU A 551 10.26 35.36 -16.98
C GLU A 551 9.60 36.07 -15.81
N TRP A 552 8.43 35.61 -15.35
CA TRP A 552 7.76 36.16 -14.17
C TRP A 552 8.52 35.88 -12.87
N ALA A 553 9.13 34.70 -12.77
CA ALA A 553 9.90 34.26 -11.62
C ALA A 553 11.32 34.88 -11.52
N ASN A 554 11.76 35.64 -12.53
CA ASN A 554 13.09 36.24 -12.64
C ASN A 554 13.08 37.75 -12.44
#